data_AF-X8JG68-F1
#
_entry.id   AF-X8JG68-F1
#
_cell.length_a   1.000
_cell.length_b   1.000
_cell.length_c   1.000
_cell.angle_alpha   90.00
_cell.angle_beta   90.00
_cell.angle_gamma   90.00
#
_symmetry.space_group_name_H-M   'P 1'
#
loop_
_entity.id
_entity.type
_entity.pdbx_description
1 polymer ?
#
loop_
_entity_poly.entity_id
_entity_poly.type
_entity_poly.pdbx_seq_one_letter_code
_entity_poly.pdbx_strand_id
1 'polypeptide(L)'
;MDSLRNKLGLMGKPKLPADFVPAVEPAPHPIVEEQPPNGPPVRLAVIGAGQRGKKYGKYALINPRHCTVVAIAEPRPETRDRMAQDHQVHPDRVFNDWKDLLAAADAHDTARKDDKDPRYVDGIVVAVQDHMHAEVVIPFAQRGYHILCEKPMATTPEECIRMADEVEKAGIVFAVAHILRYSKYNQALREVIASGNLGKLVNVVHVEPVGHYHFAHSYVRGNWNQEAKSSFSLMTKSCHDIDLLCHFFAPATPVRFSSFGSLNHFKQSEKPVEAGSATRCLECAAEPTCPYSASRIYLNGNTGWPASVIVDGAVTREKVLRELQDGPYGLCVYESPNDVCDNQVVNIEFSNGTTASFTMVAFTKLICERQTRIHLTHGEVIGDSNSFTTTNFRTNQTERHRPSFLDAHGDGDMGVVRAFVRDVSHRLAKQTGDELGYSVSEVLKSHLAVFCAEQARRTGTVVLFEEFERQVRQGMTVSGVDCENQAGPKVTIEIGN
;
A
#
# COMPACT_ATOMS: atom_id res chain seq x y z
N MET A 1 -45.46 -22.75 39.83
CA MET A 1 -45.64 -21.48 39.09
C MET A 1 -45.06 -21.65 37.69
N ASP A 2 -45.61 -22.63 36.96
CA ASP A 2 -45.19 -23.06 35.63
C ASP A 2 -46.00 -22.38 34.52
N SER A 3 -46.18 -21.06 34.60
CA SER A 3 -47.03 -20.34 33.66
C SER A 3 -46.60 -18.89 33.47
N LEU A 4 -45.34 -18.65 33.11
CA LEU A 4 -44.89 -17.31 32.68
C LEU A 4 -43.59 -17.30 31.85
N ARG A 5 -43.28 -18.38 31.12
CA ARG A 5 -42.17 -18.41 30.14
C ARG A 5 -42.56 -18.59 28.68
N ASN A 6 -43.86 -18.74 28.36
CA ASN A 6 -44.33 -19.01 26.99
C ASN A 6 -45.02 -17.83 26.29
N LYS A 7 -44.45 -16.62 26.37
CA LYS A 7 -44.82 -15.49 25.50
C LYS A 7 -43.61 -14.60 25.23
N LEU A 8 -42.78 -14.98 24.27
CA LEU A 8 -41.95 -14.10 23.43
C LEU A 8 -41.39 -14.99 22.31
N GLY A 9 -41.99 -14.88 21.12
CA GLY A 9 -41.56 -15.60 19.94
C GLY A 9 -40.19 -15.13 19.49
N LEU A 10 -39.15 -15.88 19.85
CA LEU A 10 -37.83 -15.77 19.24
C LEU A 10 -37.86 -16.56 17.93
N MET A 11 -37.99 -15.85 16.81
CA MET A 11 -37.70 -16.38 15.49
C MET A 11 -36.29 -16.99 15.51
N GLY A 12 -36.23 -18.31 15.25
CA GLY A 12 -34.98 -19.05 15.21
C GLY A 12 -34.03 -18.50 14.15
N LYS A 13 -32.74 -18.42 14.49
CA LYS A 13 -31.67 -18.15 13.53
C LYS A 13 -31.76 -19.15 12.37
N PRO A 14 -31.56 -18.71 11.11
CA PRO A 14 -31.53 -19.64 9.98
C PRO A 14 -30.44 -20.69 10.22
N LYS A 15 -30.82 -21.96 10.19
CA LYS A 15 -29.88 -23.09 10.23
C LYS A 15 -29.09 -23.07 8.91
N LEU A 16 -27.77 -22.89 9.02
CA LEU A 16 -26.85 -23.18 7.92
C LEU A 16 -27.01 -24.65 7.51
N PRO A 17 -26.88 -25.00 6.21
CA PRO A 17 -26.98 -26.39 5.75
C PRO A 17 -26.00 -27.30 6.48
N ALA A 18 -26.43 -28.52 6.79
CA ALA A 18 -25.76 -29.47 7.68
C ALA A 18 -24.52 -30.18 7.09
N ASP A 19 -24.03 -29.76 5.92
CA ASP A 19 -22.92 -30.42 5.23
C ASP A 19 -21.61 -29.59 5.29
N PHE A 20 -21.42 -28.87 6.41
CA PHE A 20 -20.14 -28.21 6.70
C PHE A 20 -19.17 -29.24 7.31
N VAL A 21 -18.44 -29.95 6.45
CA VAL A 21 -17.27 -30.70 6.90
C VAL A 21 -16.17 -29.67 7.21
N PRO A 22 -15.72 -29.50 8.46
CA PRO A 22 -14.58 -28.65 8.74
C PRO A 22 -13.39 -29.16 7.93
N ALA A 23 -12.77 -28.27 7.16
CA ALA A 23 -11.58 -28.60 6.40
C ALA A 23 -10.54 -29.18 7.37
N VAL A 24 -10.10 -30.41 7.11
CA VAL A 24 -8.91 -30.98 7.75
C VAL A 24 -7.77 -29.99 7.48
N GLU A 25 -7.16 -29.45 8.54
CA GLU A 25 -5.98 -28.62 8.38
C GLU A 25 -4.91 -29.42 7.63
N PRO A 26 -4.40 -28.93 6.49
CA PRO A 26 -3.32 -29.63 5.80
C PRO A 26 -2.12 -29.72 6.75
N ALA A 27 -1.49 -30.89 6.78
CA ALA A 27 -0.24 -31.08 7.53
C ALA A 27 0.76 -29.98 7.12
N PRO A 28 1.52 -29.40 8.06
CA PRO A 28 2.49 -28.37 7.75
C PRO A 28 3.51 -28.92 6.74
N HIS A 29 3.57 -28.32 5.56
CA HIS A 29 4.63 -28.60 4.60
C HIS A 29 5.97 -28.14 5.22
N PRO A 30 7.07 -28.90 5.01
CA PRO A 30 8.38 -28.49 5.50
C PRO A 30 8.73 -27.10 4.94
N ILE A 31 9.24 -26.22 5.79
CA ILE A 31 9.75 -24.91 5.39
C ILE A 31 10.89 -25.17 4.39
N VAL A 32 10.65 -24.91 3.11
CA VAL A 32 11.69 -25.03 2.09
C VAL A 32 12.62 -23.84 2.27
N GLU A 33 13.88 -24.10 2.58
CA GLU A 33 14.91 -23.06 2.66
C GLU A 33 15.04 -22.39 1.28
N GLU A 34 14.85 -21.07 1.24
CA GLU A 34 14.93 -20.31 0.01
C GLU A 34 16.37 -20.30 -0.52
N GLN A 35 16.55 -20.58 -1.80
CA GLN A 35 17.88 -20.50 -2.42
C GLN A 35 18.33 -19.04 -2.58
N PRO A 36 19.59 -18.74 -2.26
CA PRO A 36 20.15 -17.41 -2.46
C PRO A 36 20.18 -17.03 -3.95
N PRO A 37 20.13 -15.72 -4.26
CA PRO A 37 20.28 -15.24 -5.63
C PRO A 37 21.61 -15.68 -6.25
N ASN A 38 21.63 -15.79 -7.58
CA ASN A 38 22.85 -16.01 -8.35
C ASN A 38 23.65 -14.70 -8.47
N GLY A 39 24.19 -14.24 -7.35
CA GLY A 39 24.97 -13.00 -7.23
C GLY A 39 25.43 -12.77 -5.79
N PRO A 40 26.15 -11.68 -5.50
CA PRO A 40 26.56 -11.37 -4.13
C PRO A 40 25.35 -11.01 -3.26
N PRO A 41 25.41 -11.27 -1.94
CA PRO A 41 24.41 -10.76 -1.00
C PRO A 41 24.33 -9.23 -1.05
N VAL A 42 23.11 -8.69 -1.05
CA VAL A 42 22.86 -7.25 -1.20
C VAL A 42 22.99 -6.52 0.13
N ARG A 43 23.68 -5.37 0.17
CA ARG A 43 23.76 -4.50 1.34
C ARG A 43 22.74 -3.37 1.22
N LEU A 44 21.81 -3.31 2.16
CA LEU A 44 20.70 -2.37 2.15
C LEU A 44 20.83 -1.28 3.21
N ALA A 45 20.38 -0.07 2.90
CA ALA A 45 19.97 0.90 3.91
C ALA A 45 18.45 0.88 4.11
N VAL A 46 17.98 1.12 5.34
CA VAL A 46 16.55 1.33 5.62
C VAL A 46 16.32 2.78 6.04
N ILE A 47 15.52 3.50 5.26
CA ILE A 47 15.12 4.90 5.51
C ILE A 47 13.66 4.89 5.97
N GLY A 48 13.44 5.19 7.25
CA GLY A 48 12.19 4.95 7.96
C GLY A 48 12.12 3.52 8.51
N ALA A 49 12.33 3.36 9.81
CA ALA A 49 12.29 2.09 10.53
C ALA A 49 10.96 1.91 11.31
N GLY A 50 9.88 2.51 10.82
CA GLY A 50 8.52 2.23 11.27
C GLY A 50 8.08 0.78 10.97
N GLN A 51 6.77 0.51 11.06
CA GLN A 51 6.25 -0.86 10.83
C GLN A 51 6.69 -1.46 9.49
N ARG A 52 6.64 -0.66 8.42
CA ARG A 52 6.97 -1.11 7.07
C ARG A 52 8.48 -1.33 6.90
N GLY A 53 9.31 -0.38 7.31
CA GLY A 53 10.77 -0.56 7.31
C GLY A 53 11.23 -1.77 8.12
N LYS A 54 10.66 -1.99 9.32
CA LYS A 54 10.92 -3.21 10.12
C LYS A 54 10.47 -4.48 9.39
N LYS A 55 9.28 -4.46 8.78
CA LYS A 55 8.75 -5.62 8.06
C LYS A 55 9.62 -6.01 6.87
N TYR A 56 10.12 -5.05 6.10
CA TYR A 56 11.04 -5.29 5.00
C TYR A 56 12.43 -5.69 5.48
N GLY A 57 12.96 -5.02 6.51
CA GLY A 57 14.22 -5.39 7.14
C GLY A 57 14.23 -6.83 7.64
N LYS A 58 13.10 -7.32 8.18
CA LYS A 58 12.96 -8.71 8.63
C LYS A 58 13.36 -9.75 7.57
N TYR A 59 13.21 -9.46 6.27
CA TYR A 59 13.69 -10.34 5.20
C TYR A 59 15.19 -10.65 5.35
N ALA A 60 16.02 -9.64 5.65
CA ALA A 60 17.45 -9.80 5.83
C ALA A 60 17.82 -10.64 7.08
N LEU A 61 16.99 -10.62 8.12
CA LEU A 61 17.19 -11.46 9.32
C LEU A 61 16.88 -12.93 9.04
N ILE A 62 15.89 -13.19 8.19
CA ILE A 62 15.48 -14.54 7.80
C ILE A 62 16.43 -15.10 6.74
N ASN A 63 16.84 -14.27 5.77
CA ASN A 63 17.64 -14.64 4.61
C ASN A 63 18.97 -13.86 4.57
N PRO A 64 19.87 -14.00 5.57
CA PRO A 64 21.11 -13.22 5.64
C PRO A 64 22.09 -13.53 4.51
N ARG A 65 21.92 -14.68 3.82
CA ARG A 65 22.68 -15.02 2.60
C ARG A 65 22.19 -14.26 1.36
N HIS A 66 21.04 -13.60 1.41
CA HIS A 66 20.47 -12.86 0.28
C HIS A 66 20.75 -11.37 0.42
N CYS A 67 20.55 -10.82 1.62
CA CYS A 67 20.84 -9.42 1.89
C CYS A 67 21.09 -9.16 3.38
N THR A 68 21.69 -8.01 3.67
CA THR A 68 21.92 -7.49 5.03
C THR A 68 21.52 -6.02 5.10
N VAL A 69 21.05 -5.56 6.25
CA VAL A 69 20.84 -4.12 6.51
C VAL A 69 22.09 -3.58 7.18
N VAL A 70 22.74 -2.59 6.56
CA VAL A 70 24.05 -2.07 7.00
C VAL A 70 24.03 -0.58 7.32
N ALA A 71 22.91 0.11 7.09
CA ALA A 71 22.71 1.52 7.45
C ALA A 71 21.23 1.79 7.71
N ILE A 72 20.92 2.71 8.63
CA ILE A 72 19.54 3.06 9.00
C ILE A 72 19.43 4.57 9.17
N ALA A 73 18.32 5.15 8.69
CA ALA A 73 17.91 6.51 9.03
C ALA A 73 16.49 6.47 9.66
N GLU A 74 16.36 6.84 10.94
CA GLU A 74 15.09 6.89 11.65
C GLU A 74 15.12 7.97 12.75
N PRO A 75 14.17 8.93 12.75
CA PRO A 75 14.18 10.03 13.70
C PRO A 75 13.73 9.63 15.11
N ARG A 76 12.95 8.55 15.26
CA ARG A 76 12.47 8.11 16.57
C ARG A 76 13.50 7.22 17.27
N PRO A 77 14.04 7.65 18.43
CA PRO A 77 15.22 7.03 19.01
C PRO A 77 15.02 5.56 19.39
N GLU A 78 13.92 5.19 20.08
CA GLU A 78 13.76 3.80 20.50
C GLU A 78 13.51 2.87 19.30
N THR A 79 12.81 3.37 18.28
CA THR A 79 12.61 2.66 17.02
C THR A 79 13.92 2.46 16.26
N ARG A 80 14.74 3.50 16.14
CA ARG A 80 16.04 3.46 15.46
C ARG A 80 16.99 2.51 16.18
N ASP A 81 17.14 2.67 17.48
CA ASP A 81 18.10 1.89 18.29
C ASP A 81 17.74 0.41 18.28
N ARG A 82 16.43 0.07 18.32
CA ARG A 82 15.96 -1.31 18.15
C ARG A 82 16.33 -1.88 16.78
N MET A 83 16.06 -1.15 15.71
CA MET A 83 16.39 -1.61 14.35
C MET A 83 17.90 -1.80 14.17
N ALA A 84 18.71 -0.88 14.69
CA ALA A 84 20.16 -0.97 14.65
C ALA A 84 20.69 -2.17 15.45
N GLN A 85 20.11 -2.44 16.63
CA GLN A 85 20.43 -3.61 17.44
C GLN A 85 20.05 -4.92 16.74
N ASP A 86 18.81 -5.02 16.23
CA ASP A 86 18.29 -6.24 15.60
C ASP A 86 19.12 -6.64 14.37
N HIS A 87 19.60 -5.64 13.62
CA HIS A 87 20.41 -5.82 12.40
C HIS A 87 21.93 -5.72 12.62
N GLN A 88 22.38 -5.44 13.85
CA GLN A 88 23.80 -5.24 14.17
C GLN A 88 24.48 -4.17 13.29
N VAL A 89 23.77 -3.07 13.03
CA VAL A 89 24.29 -1.95 12.22
C VAL A 89 25.37 -1.21 12.99
N HIS A 90 26.49 -0.92 12.31
CA HIS A 90 27.60 -0.17 12.91
C HIS A 90 27.15 1.23 13.35
N PRO A 91 27.55 1.73 14.55
CA PRO A 91 27.10 3.03 15.07
C PRO A 91 27.28 4.21 14.10
N ASP A 92 28.39 4.27 13.37
CA ASP A 92 28.66 5.32 12.37
C ASP A 92 27.73 5.29 11.14
N ARG A 93 26.85 4.28 11.05
CA ARG A 93 25.86 4.09 9.98
C ARG A 93 24.42 4.17 10.48
N VAL A 94 24.22 4.71 11.68
CA VAL A 94 22.93 4.92 12.31
C VAL A 94 22.65 6.42 12.36
N PHE A 95 21.67 6.86 11.58
CA PHE A 95 21.36 8.28 11.35
C PHE A 95 19.98 8.66 11.89
N ASN A 96 19.84 9.92 12.31
CA ASN A 96 18.54 10.50 12.68
C ASN A 96 17.73 10.92 11.44
N ASP A 97 18.42 11.41 10.42
CA ASP A 97 17.84 11.93 9.19
C ASP A 97 18.42 11.18 7.97
N TRP A 98 17.59 11.00 6.94
CA TRP A 98 18.01 10.39 5.69
C TRP A 98 19.01 11.27 4.93
N LYS A 99 18.98 12.59 5.15
CA LYS A 99 19.93 13.55 4.55
C LYS A 99 21.35 13.29 5.04
N ASP A 100 21.52 12.95 6.32
CA ASP A 100 22.82 12.58 6.88
C ASP A 100 23.33 11.26 6.29
N LEU A 101 22.42 10.29 6.10
CA LEU A 101 22.75 9.02 5.43
C LEU A 101 23.21 9.28 3.99
N LEU A 102 22.50 10.12 3.24
CA LEU A 102 22.85 10.49 1.87
C LEU A 102 24.22 11.19 1.83
N ALA A 103 24.50 12.12 2.74
CA ALA A 103 25.78 12.80 2.82
C ALA A 103 26.95 11.84 3.13
N ALA A 104 26.74 10.87 4.03
CA ALA A 104 27.72 9.82 4.32
C ALA A 104 27.95 8.90 3.11
N ALA A 105 26.88 8.54 2.41
CA ALA A 105 26.92 7.80 1.16
C ALA A 105 27.72 8.55 0.08
N ASP A 106 27.49 9.85 -0.10
CA ASP A 106 28.21 10.69 -1.06
C ASP A 106 29.70 10.80 -0.74
N ALA A 107 30.03 11.07 0.53
CA ALA A 107 31.42 11.17 0.98
C ALA A 107 32.17 9.85 0.75
N HIS A 108 31.52 8.72 1.03
CA HIS A 108 32.07 7.39 0.79
C HIS A 108 32.23 7.11 -0.70
N ASP A 109 31.17 7.31 -1.49
CA ASP A 109 31.16 6.92 -2.91
C ASP A 109 32.06 7.82 -3.77
N THR A 110 32.25 9.09 -3.40
CA THR A 110 33.20 10.00 -4.05
C THR A 110 34.66 9.60 -3.79
N ALA A 111 34.93 8.97 -2.64
CA ALA A 111 36.28 8.50 -2.29
C ALA A 111 36.63 7.14 -2.92
N ARG A 112 35.68 6.49 -3.61
CA ARG A 112 35.89 5.18 -4.27
C ARG A 112 36.93 5.31 -5.38
N LYS A 113 37.82 4.33 -5.45
CA LYS A 113 38.90 4.31 -6.46
C LYS A 113 38.42 3.85 -7.83
N ASP A 114 37.53 2.86 -7.84
CA ASP A 114 36.99 2.24 -9.04
C ASP A 114 35.70 1.45 -8.71
N ASP A 115 35.15 0.75 -9.70
CA ASP A 115 33.95 -0.06 -9.56
C ASP A 115 34.11 -1.30 -8.67
N LYS A 116 35.34 -1.69 -8.30
CA LYS A 116 35.62 -2.81 -7.40
C LYS A 116 35.60 -2.38 -5.94
N ASP A 117 35.82 -1.09 -5.67
CA ASP A 117 35.59 -0.50 -4.36
C ASP A 117 34.07 -0.47 -4.11
N PRO A 118 33.55 -1.21 -3.11
CA PRO A 118 32.12 -1.35 -2.93
C PRO A 118 31.46 0.01 -2.67
N ARG A 119 30.20 0.17 -3.10
CA ARG A 119 29.40 1.34 -2.71
C ARG A 119 29.18 1.41 -1.20
N TYR A 120 28.73 2.54 -0.69
CA TYR A 120 28.32 2.66 0.72
C TYR A 120 27.25 1.62 1.10
N VAL A 121 26.24 1.49 0.23
CA VAL A 121 25.20 0.44 0.18
C VAL A 121 24.87 0.13 -1.29
N ASP A 122 24.25 -1.02 -1.54
CA ASP A 122 23.88 -1.43 -2.91
C ASP A 122 22.46 -0.99 -3.27
N GLY A 123 21.57 -0.87 -2.27
CA GLY A 123 20.24 -0.33 -2.44
C GLY A 123 19.64 0.22 -1.15
N ILE A 124 18.51 0.90 -1.27
CA ILE A 124 17.77 1.48 -0.15
C ILE A 124 16.33 0.99 -0.11
N VAL A 125 15.80 0.87 1.10
CA VAL A 125 14.38 0.70 1.38
C VAL A 125 13.84 2.03 1.90
N VAL A 126 12.89 2.62 1.19
CA VAL A 126 12.23 3.88 1.54
C VAL A 126 10.86 3.55 2.13
N ALA A 127 10.72 3.74 3.44
CA ALA A 127 9.50 3.48 4.21
C ALA A 127 9.16 4.66 5.13
N VAL A 128 9.28 5.87 4.58
CA VAL A 128 8.91 7.15 5.22
C VAL A 128 7.41 7.46 5.01
N GLN A 129 6.95 8.67 5.36
CA GLN A 129 5.57 9.07 5.07
C GLN A 129 5.38 9.34 3.57
N ASP A 130 4.17 9.09 3.06
CA ASP A 130 3.83 9.11 1.63
C ASP A 130 4.31 10.39 0.89
N HIS A 131 4.15 11.57 1.50
CA HIS A 131 4.52 12.86 0.89
C HIS A 131 6.05 13.05 0.78
N MET A 132 6.84 12.25 1.49
CA MET A 132 8.31 12.33 1.48
C MET A 132 8.93 11.41 0.43
N HIS A 133 8.16 10.51 -0.21
CA HIS A 133 8.72 9.50 -1.11
C HIS A 133 9.52 10.13 -2.24
N ALA A 134 8.98 11.12 -2.96
CA ALA A 134 9.70 11.78 -4.03
C ALA A 134 10.94 12.57 -3.54
N GLU A 135 10.85 13.19 -2.35
CA GLU A 135 11.98 13.92 -1.74
C GLU A 135 13.16 12.97 -1.42
N VAL A 136 12.87 11.73 -1.03
CA VAL A 136 13.90 10.73 -0.70
C VAL A 136 14.34 9.95 -1.93
N VAL A 137 13.43 9.46 -2.77
CA VAL A 137 13.76 8.56 -3.89
C VAL A 137 14.63 9.26 -4.93
N ILE A 138 14.29 10.50 -5.32
CA ILE A 138 14.95 11.19 -6.43
C ILE A 138 16.45 11.40 -6.17
N PRO A 139 16.89 11.98 -5.03
CA PRO A 139 18.32 12.16 -4.76
C PRO A 139 19.12 10.86 -4.77
N PHE A 140 18.57 9.75 -4.29
CA PHE A 140 19.25 8.45 -4.32
C PHE A 140 19.25 7.83 -5.72
N ALA A 141 18.17 8.00 -6.49
CA ALA A 141 18.09 7.54 -7.87
C ALA A 141 19.14 8.25 -8.74
N GLN A 142 19.31 9.57 -8.57
CA GLN A 142 20.33 10.37 -9.26
C GLN A 142 21.77 9.90 -9.00
N ARG A 143 21.99 9.21 -7.88
CA ARG A 143 23.29 8.60 -7.53
C ARG A 143 23.39 7.14 -7.97
N GLY A 144 22.36 6.60 -8.61
CA GLY A 144 22.32 5.23 -9.12
C GLY A 144 22.16 4.16 -8.03
N TYR A 145 21.62 4.50 -6.85
CA TYR A 145 21.26 3.47 -5.86
C TYR A 145 20.00 2.73 -6.31
N HIS A 146 19.93 1.42 -6.06
CA HIS A 146 18.71 0.65 -6.25
C HIS A 146 17.70 0.94 -5.15
N ILE A 147 16.40 0.95 -5.46
CA ILE A 147 15.40 1.49 -4.54
C ILE A 147 14.17 0.58 -4.47
N LEU A 148 13.80 0.18 -3.26
CA LEU A 148 12.49 -0.34 -2.91
C LEU A 148 11.74 0.76 -2.14
N CYS A 149 10.67 1.30 -2.71
CA CYS A 149 9.85 2.33 -2.10
C CYS A 149 8.50 1.78 -1.63
N GLU A 150 8.05 2.17 -0.43
CA GLU A 150 6.65 1.98 -0.03
C GLU A 150 5.69 2.62 -1.03
N LYS A 151 4.45 2.11 -1.06
CA LYS A 151 3.35 2.71 -1.82
C LYS A 151 2.65 3.78 -0.97
N PRO A 152 2.10 4.85 -1.59
CA PRO A 152 2.07 5.14 -3.03
C PRO A 152 3.41 5.63 -3.57
N MET A 153 3.60 5.72 -4.90
CA MET A 153 4.78 6.36 -5.51
C MET A 153 5.01 7.77 -4.95
N ALA A 154 4.00 8.62 -5.01
CA ALA A 154 3.97 9.96 -4.42
C ALA A 154 2.52 10.37 -4.17
N THR A 155 2.31 11.55 -3.58
CA THR A 155 0.98 12.08 -3.25
C THR A 155 0.44 13.02 -4.33
N THR A 156 1.24 13.35 -5.35
CA THR A 156 0.82 14.14 -6.52
C THR A 156 1.19 13.44 -7.83
N PRO A 157 0.40 13.61 -8.91
CA PRO A 157 0.70 12.98 -10.19
C PRO A 157 2.00 13.54 -10.81
N GLU A 158 2.33 14.81 -10.58
CA GLU A 158 3.56 15.44 -11.07
C GLU A 158 4.80 14.82 -10.41
N GLU A 159 4.76 14.55 -9.10
CA GLU A 159 5.86 13.89 -8.40
C GLU A 159 6.00 12.42 -8.81
N CYS A 160 4.88 11.72 -9.08
CA CYS A 160 4.94 10.36 -9.64
C CYS A 160 5.69 10.34 -10.98
N ILE A 161 5.36 11.29 -11.88
CA ILE A 161 6.04 11.41 -13.18
C ILE A 161 7.52 11.75 -12.97
N ARG A 162 7.83 12.76 -12.17
CA ARG A 162 9.23 13.17 -11.92
C ARG A 162 10.06 12.04 -11.31
N MET A 163 9.47 11.25 -10.40
CA MET A 163 10.14 10.11 -9.81
C MET A 163 10.36 8.99 -10.85
N ALA A 164 9.38 8.72 -11.71
CA ALA A 164 9.53 7.75 -12.80
C ALA A 164 10.64 8.14 -13.79
N ASP A 165 10.66 9.40 -14.21
CA ASP A 165 11.64 9.94 -15.16
C ASP A 165 13.08 9.83 -14.60
N GLU A 166 13.29 10.20 -13.33
CA GLU A 166 14.61 10.13 -12.68
C GLU A 166 15.07 8.68 -12.46
N VAL A 167 14.15 7.77 -12.11
CA VAL A 167 14.43 6.34 -12.00
C VAL A 167 14.80 5.73 -13.35
N GLU A 168 14.05 6.06 -14.41
CA GLU A 168 14.30 5.56 -15.77
C GLU A 168 15.65 6.07 -16.29
N LYS A 169 15.92 7.36 -16.12
CA LYS A 169 17.21 7.99 -16.44
C LYS A 169 18.39 7.34 -15.71
N ALA A 170 18.20 6.96 -14.44
CA ALA A 170 19.24 6.32 -13.64
C ALA A 170 19.49 4.85 -14.02
N GLY A 171 18.53 4.19 -14.70
CA GLY A 171 18.66 2.78 -15.11
C GLY A 171 18.77 1.79 -13.95
N ILE A 172 18.24 2.14 -12.77
CA ILE A 172 18.32 1.35 -11.54
C ILE A 172 17.23 0.28 -11.46
N VAL A 173 17.42 -0.73 -10.60
CA VAL A 173 16.30 -1.55 -10.10
C VAL A 173 15.44 -0.66 -9.19
N PHE A 174 14.18 -0.49 -9.56
CA PHE A 174 13.20 0.28 -8.81
C PHE A 174 11.94 -0.54 -8.60
N ALA A 175 11.60 -0.74 -7.33
CA ALA A 175 10.42 -1.46 -6.91
C ALA A 175 9.51 -0.53 -6.10
N VAL A 176 8.21 -0.56 -6.37
CA VAL A 176 7.20 -0.02 -5.47
C VAL A 176 6.53 -1.17 -4.75
N ALA A 177 6.23 -1.00 -3.47
CA ALA A 177 5.68 -2.04 -2.61
C ALA A 177 4.21 -2.39 -2.89
N HIS A 178 3.88 -2.73 -4.15
CA HIS A 178 2.64 -3.36 -4.56
C HIS A 178 2.60 -4.83 -4.14
N ILE A 179 2.64 -5.06 -2.82
CA ILE A 179 2.73 -6.39 -2.21
C ILE A 179 1.64 -7.34 -2.70
N LEU A 180 0.48 -6.83 -3.15
CA LEU A 180 -0.62 -7.64 -3.66
C LEU A 180 -0.25 -8.40 -4.93
N ARG A 181 0.69 -7.93 -5.76
CA ARG A 181 1.18 -8.68 -6.94
C ARG A 181 1.96 -9.94 -6.54
N TYR A 182 2.56 -9.92 -5.36
CA TYR A 182 3.44 -10.97 -4.86
C TYR A 182 2.76 -11.93 -3.88
N SER A 183 1.51 -11.65 -3.50
CA SER A 183 0.73 -12.56 -2.67
C SER A 183 0.43 -13.84 -3.44
N LYS A 184 0.58 -15.00 -2.79
CA LYS A 184 0.35 -16.29 -3.46
C LYS A 184 -1.09 -16.44 -3.90
N TYR A 185 -1.99 -15.83 -3.13
CA TYR A 185 -3.40 -15.73 -3.48
C TYR A 185 -3.61 -15.02 -4.82
N ASN A 186 -3.06 -13.82 -5.00
CA ASN A 186 -3.28 -13.07 -6.24
C ASN A 186 -2.46 -13.61 -7.42
N GLN A 187 -1.29 -14.21 -7.18
CA GLN A 187 -0.56 -14.96 -8.21
C GLN A 187 -1.42 -16.11 -8.76
N ALA A 188 -2.06 -16.89 -7.89
CA ALA A 188 -2.96 -17.96 -8.31
C ALA A 188 -4.20 -17.44 -9.07
N LEU A 189 -4.78 -16.30 -8.65
CA LEU A 189 -5.85 -15.66 -9.42
C LEU A 189 -5.37 -15.22 -10.81
N ARG A 190 -4.16 -14.64 -10.90
CA ARG A 190 -3.55 -14.25 -12.17
C ARG A 190 -3.28 -15.46 -13.06
N GLU A 191 -2.83 -16.57 -12.51
CA GLU A 191 -2.62 -17.84 -13.24
C GLU A 191 -3.94 -18.37 -13.79
N VAL A 192 -5.04 -18.33 -13.02
CA VAL A 192 -6.36 -18.73 -13.51
C VAL A 192 -6.79 -17.86 -14.70
N ILE A 193 -6.63 -16.54 -14.60
CA ILE A 193 -6.91 -15.62 -15.72
C ILE A 193 -6.03 -15.95 -16.93
N ALA A 194 -4.71 -16.05 -16.72
CA ALA A 194 -3.73 -16.25 -17.79
C ALA A 194 -3.85 -17.61 -18.48
N SER A 195 -4.32 -18.65 -17.78
CA SER A 195 -4.51 -19.98 -18.35
C SER A 195 -5.49 -20.01 -19.51
N GLY A 196 -6.45 -19.07 -19.54
CA GLY A 196 -7.55 -19.07 -20.51
C GLY A 196 -8.53 -20.24 -20.36
N ASN A 197 -8.33 -21.13 -19.38
CA ASN A 197 -9.16 -22.31 -19.19
C ASN A 197 -10.62 -21.93 -18.93
N LEU A 198 -10.88 -20.88 -18.16
CA LEU A 198 -12.24 -20.36 -17.92
C LEU A 198 -12.71 -19.35 -18.98
N GLY A 199 -12.01 -19.23 -20.11
CA GLY A 199 -12.32 -18.29 -21.17
C GLY A 199 -11.63 -16.93 -20.99
N LYS A 200 -12.14 -15.91 -21.68
CA LYS A 200 -11.58 -14.55 -21.63
C LYS A 200 -12.11 -13.81 -20.40
N LEU A 201 -11.26 -13.01 -19.75
CA LEU A 201 -11.67 -12.12 -18.68
C LEU A 201 -12.66 -11.08 -19.23
N VAL A 202 -13.80 -10.89 -18.55
CA VAL A 202 -14.85 -9.94 -18.96
C VAL A 202 -15.03 -8.84 -17.92
N ASN A 203 -15.09 -9.23 -16.64
CA ASN A 203 -15.35 -8.30 -15.55
C ASN A 203 -14.69 -8.74 -14.23
N VAL A 204 -14.25 -7.77 -13.42
CA VAL A 204 -13.84 -7.99 -12.03
C VAL A 204 -14.65 -7.11 -11.08
N VAL A 205 -15.13 -7.67 -9.97
CA VAL A 205 -15.69 -6.92 -8.83
C VAL A 205 -14.75 -7.13 -7.65
N HIS A 206 -14.21 -6.06 -7.12
CA HIS A 206 -13.23 -6.10 -6.04
C HIS A 206 -13.64 -5.18 -4.89
N VAL A 207 -13.47 -5.64 -3.65
CA VAL A 207 -13.76 -4.85 -2.46
C VAL A 207 -12.55 -4.86 -1.55
N GLU A 208 -12.09 -3.68 -1.15
CA GLU A 208 -11.21 -3.49 0.00
C GLU A 208 -12.04 -3.10 1.24
N PRO A 209 -12.35 -4.07 2.09
CA PRO A 209 -12.97 -3.81 3.38
C PRO A 209 -11.92 -3.28 4.37
N VAL A 210 -11.64 -1.97 4.35
CA VAL A 210 -10.62 -1.35 5.23
C VAL A 210 -10.87 -1.71 6.69
N GLY A 211 -12.13 -1.70 7.13
CA GLY A 211 -12.54 -2.14 8.45
C GLY A 211 -12.76 -0.99 9.44
N HIS A 212 -13.79 -1.12 10.28
CA HIS A 212 -14.33 0.00 11.06
C HIS A 212 -13.29 0.63 12.01
N TYR A 213 -12.59 -0.18 12.81
CA TYR A 213 -11.57 0.34 13.72
C TYR A 213 -10.25 0.65 13.03
N HIS A 214 -9.92 -0.06 11.94
CA HIS A 214 -8.74 0.22 11.14
C HIS A 214 -8.86 1.60 10.49
N PHE A 215 -10.04 1.91 9.92
CA PHE A 215 -10.30 3.22 9.34
C PHE A 215 -10.23 4.33 10.39
N ALA A 216 -10.87 4.11 11.55
CA ALA A 216 -10.79 5.04 12.69
C ALA A 216 -9.34 5.26 13.18
N HIS A 217 -8.50 4.23 13.15
CA HIS A 217 -7.10 4.35 13.50
C HIS A 217 -6.30 5.12 12.44
N SER A 218 -6.34 4.71 11.18
CA SER A 218 -5.43 5.22 10.13
C SER A 218 -5.88 6.53 9.51
N TYR A 219 -7.18 6.65 9.22
CA TYR A 219 -7.77 7.70 8.37
C TYR A 219 -8.63 8.71 9.14
N VAL A 220 -8.78 8.53 10.45
CA VAL A 220 -9.48 9.49 11.32
C VAL A 220 -8.52 10.10 12.32
N ARG A 221 -7.86 9.26 13.13
CA ARG A 221 -6.87 9.72 14.12
C ARG A 221 -5.44 9.77 13.59
N GLY A 222 -5.12 8.87 12.66
CA GLY A 222 -3.76 8.63 12.20
C GLY A 222 -3.29 9.56 11.09
N ASN A 223 -2.12 9.21 10.54
CA ASN A 223 -1.35 10.04 9.62
C ASN A 223 -2.07 10.40 8.31
N TRP A 224 -3.09 9.63 7.92
CA TRP A 224 -3.80 9.81 6.66
C TRP A 224 -5.19 10.45 6.83
N ASN A 225 -5.38 11.22 7.89
CA ASN A 225 -6.68 11.83 8.18
C ASN A 225 -6.98 13.07 7.34
N GLN A 226 -5.95 13.79 6.90
CA GLN A 226 -6.07 15.06 6.19
C GLN A 226 -5.37 14.98 4.85
N GLU A 227 -6.10 15.25 3.76
CA GLU A 227 -5.54 15.23 2.41
C GLU A 227 -4.34 16.17 2.27
N ALA A 228 -4.44 17.38 2.83
CA ALA A 228 -3.39 18.40 2.75
C ALA A 228 -2.06 18.00 3.44
N LYS A 229 -2.08 17.01 4.34
CA LYS A 229 -0.88 16.49 5.03
C LYS A 229 -0.40 15.15 4.48
N SER A 230 -1.24 14.49 3.68
CA SER A 230 -1.04 13.12 3.22
C SER A 230 -1.55 12.99 1.78
N SER A 231 -2.66 12.27 1.56
CA SER A 231 -3.41 12.24 0.30
C SER A 231 -4.82 11.68 0.56
N PHE A 232 -5.70 11.75 -0.45
CA PHE A 232 -7.02 11.14 -0.41
C PHE A 232 -6.94 9.61 -0.16
N SER A 233 -7.95 9.07 0.52
CA SER A 233 -7.93 7.71 1.07
C SER A 233 -7.72 6.61 0.02
N LEU A 234 -8.24 6.79 -1.20
CA LEU A 234 -8.03 5.82 -2.28
C LEU A 234 -6.54 5.66 -2.62
N MET A 235 -5.77 6.74 -2.65
CA MET A 235 -4.32 6.70 -2.93
C MET A 235 -3.55 6.02 -1.80
N THR A 236 -3.81 6.42 -0.56
CA THR A 236 -3.01 5.99 0.59
C THR A 236 -3.35 4.55 1.01
N LYS A 237 -4.60 4.12 0.80
CA LYS A 237 -5.04 2.76 1.13
C LYS A 237 -5.01 1.78 -0.04
N SER A 238 -5.54 2.20 -1.18
CA SER A 238 -6.02 1.31 -2.24
C SER A 238 -5.39 1.55 -3.60
N CYS A 239 -4.30 2.33 -3.67
CA CYS A 239 -3.51 2.42 -4.90
C CYS A 239 -3.03 1.04 -5.38
N HIS A 240 -2.67 0.16 -4.44
CA HIS A 240 -2.28 -1.21 -4.76
C HIS A 240 -3.44 -2.12 -5.19
N ASP A 241 -4.69 -1.77 -4.88
CA ASP A 241 -5.87 -2.51 -5.33
C ASP A 241 -6.20 -2.14 -6.78
N ILE A 242 -6.14 -0.84 -7.10
CA ILE A 242 -6.26 -0.34 -8.48
C ILE A 242 -5.12 -0.88 -9.36
N ASP A 243 -3.90 -0.91 -8.81
CA ASP A 243 -2.75 -1.55 -9.45
C ASP A 243 -2.98 -3.05 -9.72
N LEU A 244 -3.50 -3.80 -8.74
CA LEU A 244 -3.83 -5.21 -8.91
C LEU A 244 -4.87 -5.43 -10.01
N LEU A 245 -5.88 -4.56 -10.11
CA LEU A 245 -6.85 -4.61 -11.22
C LEU A 245 -6.14 -4.36 -12.56
N CYS A 246 -5.30 -3.33 -12.68
CA CYS A 246 -4.52 -3.09 -13.89
C CYS A 246 -3.66 -4.32 -14.25
N HIS A 247 -3.06 -4.96 -13.25
CA HIS A 247 -2.26 -6.17 -13.42
C HIS A 247 -3.09 -7.37 -13.92
N PHE A 248 -4.31 -7.58 -13.41
CA PHE A 248 -5.20 -8.65 -13.88
C PHE A 248 -5.66 -8.47 -15.33
N PHE A 249 -5.90 -7.22 -15.75
CA PHE A 249 -6.34 -6.91 -17.11
C PHE A 249 -5.20 -6.77 -18.12
N ALA A 250 -3.95 -6.69 -17.67
CA ALA A 250 -2.78 -6.58 -18.56
C ALA A 250 -2.77 -7.70 -19.63
N PRO A 251 -2.53 -7.37 -20.91
CA PRO A 251 -2.00 -6.09 -21.40
C PRO A 251 -3.05 -5.01 -21.71
N ALA A 252 -4.34 -5.25 -21.46
CA ALA A 252 -5.34 -4.19 -21.60
C ALA A 252 -5.07 -3.07 -20.59
N THR A 253 -5.21 -1.83 -21.02
CA THR A 253 -4.91 -0.64 -20.22
C THR A 253 -6.20 0.07 -19.80
N PRO A 254 -6.24 0.73 -18.64
CA PRO A 254 -7.41 1.50 -18.23
C PRO A 254 -7.60 2.70 -19.16
N VAL A 255 -8.83 2.96 -19.58
CA VAL A 255 -9.15 4.06 -20.53
C VAL A 255 -10.18 5.04 -19.99
N ARG A 256 -11.11 4.61 -19.13
CA ARG A 256 -12.18 5.48 -18.60
C ARG A 256 -12.51 5.15 -17.15
N PHE A 257 -12.82 6.18 -16.38
CA PHE A 257 -13.12 6.09 -14.97
C PHE A 257 -14.43 6.82 -14.63
N SER A 258 -15.24 6.21 -13.77
CA SER A 258 -16.25 6.93 -12.98
C SER A 258 -16.04 6.58 -11.51
N SER A 259 -16.23 7.54 -10.61
CA SER A 259 -16.04 7.30 -9.18
C SER A 259 -16.99 8.14 -8.35
N PHE A 260 -17.41 7.60 -7.21
CA PHE A 260 -18.30 8.24 -6.25
C PHE A 260 -17.85 7.90 -4.85
N GLY A 261 -17.90 8.86 -3.93
CA GLY A 261 -17.48 8.65 -2.55
C GLY A 261 -17.53 9.95 -1.75
N SER A 262 -17.69 9.81 -0.45
CA SER A 262 -17.86 10.93 0.48
C SER A 262 -17.36 10.57 1.87
N LEU A 263 -17.18 11.57 2.73
CA LEU A 263 -17.07 11.40 4.17
C LEU A 263 -18.49 11.34 4.76
N ASN A 264 -18.99 10.14 5.05
CA ASN A 264 -20.37 9.95 5.50
C ASN A 264 -20.51 9.96 7.01
N HIS A 265 -19.60 9.32 7.75
CA HIS A 265 -19.81 9.03 9.17
C HIS A 265 -18.84 9.74 10.12
N PHE A 266 -17.56 9.81 9.80
CA PHE A 266 -16.55 10.38 10.71
C PHE A 266 -16.54 11.92 10.64
N LYS A 267 -17.65 12.55 11.02
CA LYS A 267 -17.87 14.00 11.01
C LYS A 267 -18.73 14.43 12.19
N GLN A 268 -18.64 15.71 12.56
CA GLN A 268 -19.26 16.22 13.78
C GLN A 268 -20.79 16.04 13.83
N SER A 269 -21.49 16.11 12.69
CA SER A 269 -22.95 15.92 12.63
C SER A 269 -23.41 14.51 13.00
N GLU A 270 -22.51 13.54 13.01
CA GLU A 270 -22.79 12.13 13.32
C GLU A 270 -22.42 11.78 14.78
N LYS A 271 -21.97 12.77 15.55
CA LYS A 271 -21.58 12.58 16.95
C LYS A 271 -22.80 12.16 17.78
N PRO A 272 -22.72 11.04 18.53
CA PRO A 272 -23.80 10.60 19.42
C PRO A 272 -24.13 11.67 20.46
N VAL A 273 -25.42 11.86 20.75
CA VAL A 273 -25.89 12.84 21.74
C VAL A 273 -25.31 12.53 23.12
N GLU A 274 -25.17 11.24 23.44
CA GLU A 274 -24.58 10.74 24.69
C GLU A 274 -23.11 11.11 24.86
N ALA A 275 -22.41 11.44 23.77
CA ALA A 275 -21.03 11.93 23.85
C ALA A 275 -20.97 13.39 24.35
N GLY A 276 -22.07 14.12 24.31
CA GLY A 276 -22.17 15.52 24.77
C GLY A 276 -21.05 16.40 24.17
N SER A 277 -20.44 17.21 25.02
CA SER A 277 -19.32 18.09 24.63
C SER A 277 -17.95 17.40 24.65
N ALA A 278 -17.86 16.09 24.90
CA ALA A 278 -16.58 15.40 25.01
C ALA A 278 -15.83 15.43 23.66
N THR A 279 -14.59 15.91 23.68
CA THR A 279 -13.71 15.92 22.50
C THR A 279 -12.75 14.75 22.46
N ARG A 280 -12.64 14.00 23.57
CA ARG A 280 -11.72 12.86 23.73
C ARG A 280 -12.45 11.64 24.29
N CYS A 281 -11.99 10.45 23.92
CA CYS A 281 -12.64 9.22 24.32
C CYS A 281 -12.56 8.95 25.83
N LEU A 282 -11.47 9.32 26.50
CA LEU A 282 -11.27 9.05 27.93
C LEU A 282 -12.26 9.79 28.85
N GLU A 283 -12.92 10.83 28.33
CA GLU A 283 -13.86 11.69 29.06
C GLU A 283 -15.30 11.54 28.54
N CYS A 284 -15.52 10.64 27.57
CA CYS A 284 -16.77 10.54 26.83
C CYS A 284 -17.73 9.54 27.48
N ALA A 285 -18.91 10.01 27.89
CA ALA A 285 -19.93 9.14 28.48
C ALA A 285 -20.45 8.05 27.52
N ALA A 286 -20.38 8.27 26.20
CA ALA A 286 -20.73 7.26 25.18
C ALA A 286 -19.61 6.23 24.91
N GLU A 287 -18.41 6.38 25.49
CA GLU A 287 -17.26 5.51 25.23
C GLU A 287 -17.56 4.01 25.41
N PRO A 288 -18.26 3.56 26.47
CA PRO A 288 -18.44 2.12 26.74
C PRO A 288 -19.15 1.35 25.63
N THR A 289 -20.04 2.02 24.89
CA THR A 289 -20.81 1.42 23.79
C THR A 289 -20.30 1.84 22.40
N CYS A 290 -19.46 2.88 22.32
CA CYS A 290 -18.94 3.39 21.05
C CYS A 290 -18.09 2.32 20.32
N PRO A 291 -18.37 2.00 19.05
CA PRO A 291 -17.57 1.05 18.27
C PRO A 291 -16.16 1.58 17.94
N TYR A 292 -15.92 2.89 18.11
CA TYR A 292 -14.64 3.54 17.79
C TYR A 292 -13.89 4.04 19.03
N SER A 293 -14.25 3.55 20.22
CA SER A 293 -13.57 3.89 21.47
C SER A 293 -12.06 3.67 21.35
N ALA A 294 -11.28 4.73 21.62
CA ALA A 294 -9.83 4.64 21.69
C ALA A 294 -9.38 3.66 22.79
N SER A 295 -10.04 3.68 23.96
CA SER A 295 -9.74 2.76 25.06
C SER A 295 -9.91 1.30 24.65
N ARG A 296 -10.99 0.96 23.94
CA ARG A 296 -11.24 -0.41 23.46
C ARG A 296 -10.26 -0.84 22.38
N ILE A 297 -9.81 0.09 21.53
CA ILE A 297 -8.87 -0.19 20.46
C ILE A 297 -7.45 -0.38 21.01
N TYR A 298 -7.00 0.47 21.95
CA TYR A 298 -5.58 0.55 22.35
C TYR A 298 -5.27 0.04 23.76
N LEU A 299 -6.23 0.00 24.70
CA LEU A 299 -6.02 -0.42 26.11
C LEU A 299 -6.54 -1.84 26.42
N ASN A 300 -6.76 -2.67 25.40
CA ASN A 300 -7.30 -4.03 25.53
C ASN A 300 -6.26 -5.12 25.85
N GLY A 301 -4.99 -4.75 26.06
CA GLY A 301 -3.89 -5.69 26.34
C GLY A 301 -3.12 -6.17 25.11
N ASN A 302 -3.57 -5.85 23.89
CA ASN A 302 -2.81 -6.09 22.66
C ASN A 302 -1.62 -5.12 22.57
N THR A 303 -0.41 -5.66 22.42
CA THR A 303 0.83 -4.89 22.22
C THR A 303 1.24 -4.80 20.75
N GLY A 304 0.54 -5.50 19.86
CA GLY A 304 0.74 -5.46 18.42
C GLY A 304 0.02 -4.28 17.76
N TRP A 305 -0.15 -4.36 16.44
CA TRP A 305 -0.94 -3.37 15.72
C TRP A 305 -2.40 -3.40 16.22
N PRO A 306 -3.06 -2.25 16.45
CA PRO A 306 -2.58 -0.88 16.15
C PRO A 306 -1.84 -0.17 17.29
N ALA A 307 -1.71 -0.75 18.49
CA ALA A 307 -1.04 -0.08 19.61
C ALA A 307 0.46 0.15 19.37
N SER A 308 1.12 -0.74 18.62
CA SER A 308 2.55 -0.66 18.30
C SER A 308 2.96 0.46 17.36
N VAL A 309 2.01 1.25 16.84
CA VAL A 309 2.33 2.35 15.90
C VAL A 309 2.09 3.73 16.47
N ILE A 310 1.45 3.82 17.64
CA ILE A 310 1.10 5.10 18.27
C ILE A 310 2.12 5.52 19.34
N VAL A 311 3.12 4.67 19.61
CA VAL A 311 4.19 4.92 20.58
C VAL A 311 5.55 4.63 19.97
N ASP A 312 6.61 5.25 20.49
CA ASP A 312 7.98 4.89 20.17
C ASP A 312 8.47 3.74 21.06
N GLY A 313 9.15 2.77 20.44
CA GLY A 313 9.73 1.61 21.13
C GLY A 313 8.71 0.61 21.68
N ALA A 314 8.96 0.15 22.91
CA ALA A 314 8.13 -0.87 23.55
C ALA A 314 6.74 -0.33 23.92
N VAL A 315 5.70 -1.12 23.62
CA VAL A 315 4.31 -0.76 23.95
C VAL A 315 4.05 -1.01 25.42
N THR A 316 3.95 0.06 26.20
CA THR A 316 3.56 0.02 27.61
C THR A 316 2.22 0.69 27.81
N ARG A 317 1.47 0.23 28.82
CA ARG A 317 0.17 0.84 29.17
C ARG A 317 0.31 2.34 29.43
N GLU A 318 1.39 2.78 30.07
CA GLU A 318 1.64 4.18 30.37
C GLU A 318 1.83 5.02 29.10
N LYS A 319 2.67 4.56 28.16
CA LYS A 319 2.89 5.28 26.90
C LYS A 319 1.60 5.37 26.07
N VAL A 320 0.85 4.26 26.00
CA VAL A 320 -0.45 4.25 25.31
C VAL A 320 -1.42 5.21 25.99
N LEU A 321 -1.52 5.19 27.32
CA LEU A 321 -2.42 6.09 28.03
C LEU A 321 -2.07 7.56 27.80
N ARG A 322 -0.78 7.91 27.82
CA ARG A 322 -0.30 9.27 27.50
C ARG A 322 -0.71 9.68 26.08
N GLU A 323 -0.54 8.78 25.11
CA GLU A 323 -0.97 9.02 23.73
C GLU A 323 -2.49 9.23 23.63
N LEU A 324 -3.29 8.51 24.41
CA LEU A 324 -4.75 8.74 24.46
C LEU A 324 -5.12 10.03 25.22
N GLN A 325 -4.29 10.49 26.15
CA GLN A 325 -4.53 11.73 26.89
C GLN A 325 -4.17 12.96 26.07
N ASP A 326 -3.02 12.93 25.39
CA ASP A 326 -2.42 14.13 24.81
C ASP A 326 -2.36 14.09 23.27
N GLY A 327 -2.20 12.89 22.70
CA GLY A 327 -1.98 12.70 21.26
C GLY A 327 -3.27 12.58 20.44
N PRO A 328 -3.16 12.49 19.10
CA PRO A 328 -4.31 12.41 18.21
C PRO A 328 -5.13 11.12 18.38
N TYR A 329 -4.53 10.03 18.86
CA TYR A 329 -5.21 8.74 18.96
C TYR A 329 -6.25 8.66 20.10
N GLY A 330 -6.27 9.65 21.00
CA GLY A 330 -7.29 9.79 22.02
C GLY A 330 -8.53 10.60 21.62
N LEU A 331 -8.47 11.31 20.49
CA LEU A 331 -9.57 12.16 20.03
C LEU A 331 -10.82 11.35 19.73
N CYS A 332 -11.98 11.97 19.99
CA CYS A 332 -13.25 11.47 19.50
C CYS A 332 -13.20 11.45 17.96
N VAL A 333 -13.63 10.34 17.35
CA VAL A 333 -13.60 10.20 15.88
C VAL A 333 -14.47 11.24 15.15
N TYR A 334 -15.49 11.80 15.82
CA TYR A 334 -16.37 12.82 15.26
C TYR A 334 -15.86 14.26 15.49
N GLU A 335 -14.82 14.42 16.32
CA GLU A 335 -14.15 15.69 16.61
C GLU A 335 -12.72 15.70 16.01
N SER A 336 -12.35 14.62 15.33
CA SER A 336 -11.07 14.50 14.65
C SER A 336 -11.09 15.36 13.37
N PRO A 337 -9.95 15.92 12.95
CA PRO A 337 -9.88 16.86 11.83
C PRO A 337 -9.93 16.16 10.46
N ASN A 338 -10.47 14.94 10.38
CA ASN A 338 -10.37 14.14 9.17
C ASN A 338 -11.26 14.68 8.04
N ASP A 339 -10.76 14.63 6.81
CA ASP A 339 -11.46 15.10 5.61
C ASP A 339 -11.55 14.04 4.49
N VAL A 340 -10.91 12.89 4.67
CA VAL A 340 -10.86 11.81 3.66
C VAL A 340 -12.15 10.97 3.58
N CYS A 341 -12.44 10.43 2.39
CA CYS A 341 -13.61 9.57 2.17
C CYS A 341 -13.54 8.26 2.96
N ASP A 342 -14.63 7.92 3.66
CA ASP A 342 -14.81 6.64 4.37
C ASP A 342 -15.42 5.53 3.52
N ASN A 343 -15.87 5.89 2.33
CA ASN A 343 -16.32 4.97 1.28
C ASN A 343 -16.06 5.59 -0.09
N GLN A 344 -15.62 4.77 -1.04
CA GLN A 344 -15.45 5.17 -2.44
C GLN A 344 -15.64 3.97 -3.37
N VAL A 345 -16.42 4.17 -4.42
CA VAL A 345 -16.61 3.23 -5.52
C VAL A 345 -15.90 3.77 -6.75
N VAL A 346 -15.25 2.89 -7.51
CA VAL A 346 -14.57 3.20 -8.77
C VAL A 346 -15.03 2.18 -9.81
N ASN A 347 -15.46 2.63 -10.98
CA ASN A 347 -15.64 1.78 -12.15
C ASN A 347 -14.60 2.16 -13.21
N ILE A 348 -14.03 1.13 -13.84
CA ILE A 348 -12.95 1.23 -14.81
C ILE A 348 -13.38 0.50 -16.08
N GLU A 349 -13.22 1.16 -17.23
CA GLU A 349 -13.27 0.51 -18.55
C GLU A 349 -11.83 0.35 -19.07
N PHE A 350 -11.51 -0.81 -19.63
CA PHE A 350 -10.21 -1.11 -20.23
C PHE A 350 -10.26 -1.05 -21.75
N SER A 351 -9.09 -0.93 -22.39
CA SER A 351 -8.92 -0.70 -23.83
C SER A 351 -9.54 -1.77 -24.75
N ASN A 352 -9.88 -2.95 -24.21
CA ASN A 352 -10.54 -4.03 -24.92
C ASN A 352 -12.07 -4.14 -24.62
N GLY A 353 -12.65 -3.14 -23.95
CA GLY A 353 -14.06 -3.10 -23.57
C GLY A 353 -14.42 -3.90 -22.32
N THR A 354 -13.45 -4.52 -21.64
CA THR A 354 -13.68 -5.19 -20.36
C THR A 354 -13.76 -4.18 -19.21
N THR A 355 -14.33 -4.59 -18.08
CA THR A 355 -14.66 -3.65 -17.00
C THR A 355 -14.23 -4.15 -15.63
N ALA A 356 -13.97 -3.22 -14.71
CA ALA A 356 -13.83 -3.54 -13.30
C ALA A 356 -14.65 -2.58 -12.44
N SER A 357 -15.13 -3.07 -11.30
CA SER A 357 -15.63 -2.24 -10.21
C SER A 357 -14.83 -2.51 -8.95
N PHE A 358 -14.52 -1.43 -8.24
CA PHE A 358 -13.78 -1.45 -6.99
C PHE A 358 -14.56 -0.69 -5.92
N THR A 359 -14.59 -1.21 -4.69
CA THR A 359 -15.17 -0.52 -3.53
C THR A 359 -14.19 -0.54 -2.37
N MET A 360 -13.80 0.64 -1.89
CA MET A 360 -13.13 0.83 -0.60
C MET A 360 -14.17 1.24 0.43
N VAL A 361 -14.22 0.57 1.58
CA VAL A 361 -15.24 0.85 2.61
C VAL A 361 -14.73 0.66 4.04
N ALA A 362 -15.04 1.62 4.91
CA ALA A 362 -14.72 1.56 6.34
C ALA A 362 -15.63 0.59 7.12
N PHE A 363 -16.93 0.53 6.79
CA PHE A 363 -17.96 -0.04 7.67
C PHE A 363 -18.11 -1.56 7.54
N THR A 364 -17.11 -2.29 8.04
CA THR A 364 -17.05 -3.76 7.94
C THR A 364 -16.21 -4.37 9.06
N LYS A 365 -16.45 -5.66 9.34
CA LYS A 365 -15.63 -6.49 10.24
C LYS A 365 -14.57 -7.33 9.51
N LEU A 366 -14.64 -7.41 8.18
CA LEU A 366 -13.75 -8.20 7.33
C LEU A 366 -12.45 -7.44 7.06
N ILE A 367 -11.72 -7.07 8.10
CA ILE A 367 -10.65 -6.05 8.01
C ILE A 367 -9.53 -6.50 7.09
N CYS A 368 -9.41 -5.81 5.95
CA CYS A 368 -8.50 -6.10 4.85
C CYS A 368 -8.63 -7.52 4.25
N GLU A 369 -9.74 -8.21 4.52
CA GLU A 369 -10.10 -9.50 3.88
C GLU A 369 -10.79 -9.20 2.55
N ARG A 370 -10.00 -8.92 1.50
CA ARG A 370 -10.55 -8.50 0.20
C ARG A 370 -11.47 -9.54 -0.39
N GLN A 371 -12.51 -9.05 -1.05
CA GLN A 371 -13.46 -9.90 -1.75
C GLN A 371 -13.30 -9.66 -3.24
N THR A 372 -13.08 -10.73 -4.00
CA THR A 372 -12.84 -10.64 -5.44
C THR A 372 -13.77 -11.61 -6.17
N ARG A 373 -14.47 -11.09 -7.18
CA ARG A 373 -15.21 -11.89 -8.16
C ARG A 373 -14.64 -11.62 -9.53
N ILE A 374 -14.33 -12.67 -10.27
CA ILE A 374 -13.78 -12.61 -11.61
C ILE A 374 -14.75 -13.33 -12.54
N HIS A 375 -15.26 -12.63 -13.53
CA HIS A 375 -16.21 -13.16 -14.50
C HIS A 375 -15.49 -13.38 -15.83
N LEU A 376 -15.50 -14.62 -16.30
CA LEU A 376 -14.87 -15.02 -17.56
C LEU A 376 -15.93 -15.62 -18.50
N THR A 377 -15.64 -15.67 -19.80
CA THR A 377 -16.63 -16.10 -20.80
C THR A 377 -17.12 -17.54 -20.63
N HIS A 378 -16.38 -18.39 -19.92
CA HIS A 378 -16.71 -19.80 -19.70
C HIS A 378 -16.57 -20.24 -18.23
N GLY A 379 -16.49 -19.29 -17.29
CA GLY A 379 -16.40 -19.61 -15.88
C GLY A 379 -16.37 -18.38 -14.99
N GLU A 380 -16.32 -18.63 -13.69
CA GLU A 380 -16.21 -17.58 -12.68
C GLU A 380 -15.22 -17.96 -11.58
N VAL A 381 -14.72 -16.93 -10.90
CA VAL A 381 -13.94 -17.04 -9.67
C VAL A 381 -14.61 -16.24 -8.56
N ILE A 382 -14.74 -16.83 -7.37
CA ILE A 382 -15.23 -16.13 -6.18
C ILE A 382 -14.21 -16.37 -5.06
N GLY A 383 -13.67 -15.29 -4.48
CA GLY A 383 -12.64 -15.40 -3.47
C GLY A 383 -12.70 -14.36 -2.35
N ASP A 384 -12.02 -14.69 -1.25
CA ASP A 384 -12.08 -14.01 0.05
C ASP A 384 -10.70 -13.63 0.62
N SER A 385 -9.71 -13.40 -0.25
CA SER A 385 -8.31 -13.12 0.11
C SER A 385 -7.53 -14.28 0.74
N ASN A 386 -8.17 -15.42 1.02
CA ASN A 386 -7.53 -16.61 1.59
C ASN A 386 -7.71 -17.83 0.67
N SER A 387 -8.93 -18.04 0.20
CA SER A 387 -9.31 -19.10 -0.72
C SER A 387 -10.19 -18.55 -1.85
N PHE A 388 -10.31 -19.33 -2.92
CA PHE A 388 -11.25 -19.01 -3.99
C PHE A 388 -11.83 -20.27 -4.60
N THR A 389 -13.01 -20.16 -5.20
CA THR A 389 -13.61 -21.21 -6.02
C THR A 389 -13.51 -20.83 -7.48
N THR A 390 -13.25 -21.81 -8.36
CA THR A 390 -13.39 -21.67 -9.81
C THR A 390 -14.53 -22.55 -10.28
N THR A 391 -15.46 -22.01 -11.07
CA THR A 391 -16.54 -22.78 -11.67
C THR A 391 -16.43 -22.72 -13.19
N ASN A 392 -16.44 -23.89 -13.85
CA ASN A 392 -16.36 -24.00 -15.31
C ASN A 392 -17.76 -24.26 -15.89
N PHE A 393 -18.30 -23.31 -16.66
CA PHE A 393 -19.68 -23.39 -17.16
C PHE A 393 -19.91 -24.48 -18.20
N ARG A 394 -18.84 -24.99 -18.84
CA ARG A 394 -18.96 -26.06 -19.85
C ARG A 394 -19.08 -27.45 -19.20
N THR A 395 -18.47 -27.64 -18.03
CA THR A 395 -18.48 -28.92 -17.29
C THR A 395 -19.36 -28.90 -16.05
N ASN A 396 -19.79 -27.71 -15.61
CA ASN A 396 -20.44 -27.45 -14.32
C ASN A 396 -19.62 -27.91 -13.10
N GLN A 397 -18.31 -28.12 -13.27
CA GLN A 397 -17.43 -28.46 -12.16
C GLN A 397 -16.98 -27.21 -11.42
N THR A 398 -16.98 -27.31 -10.10
CA THR A 398 -16.45 -26.28 -9.20
C THR A 398 -15.31 -26.86 -8.40
N GLU A 399 -14.19 -26.15 -8.39
CA GLU A 399 -13.01 -26.50 -7.62
C GLU A 399 -12.72 -25.42 -6.60
N ARG A 400 -12.29 -25.82 -5.40
CA ARG A 400 -11.86 -24.91 -4.35
C ARG A 400 -10.35 -24.91 -4.26
N HIS A 401 -9.79 -23.72 -4.33
CA HIS A 401 -8.36 -23.46 -4.25
C HIS A 401 -8.05 -22.78 -2.93
N ARG A 402 -7.00 -23.26 -2.28
CA ARG A 402 -6.41 -22.60 -1.12
C ARG A 402 -4.91 -22.52 -1.37
N PRO A 403 -4.45 -21.48 -2.09
CA PRO A 403 -3.02 -21.26 -2.31
C PRO A 403 -2.30 -21.34 -0.97
N SER A 404 -1.15 -22.02 -0.92
CA SER A 404 -0.52 -22.31 0.36
C SER A 404 -0.20 -21.00 1.08
N PHE A 405 -0.48 -20.96 2.39
CA PHE A 405 0.07 -19.97 3.31
C PHE A 405 1.57 -20.19 3.54
N LEU A 406 2.10 -21.30 3.05
CA LEU A 406 3.36 -21.92 3.43
C LEU A 406 4.50 -21.47 2.51
N ASP A 407 4.67 -20.15 2.43
CA ASP A 407 6.02 -19.61 2.55
C ASP A 407 6.02 -18.83 3.87
N ALA A 408 6.85 -19.23 4.82
CA ALA A 408 6.65 -19.04 6.26
C ALA A 408 6.58 -17.58 6.78
N HIS A 409 6.53 -16.57 5.90
CA HIS A 409 6.90 -15.20 6.24
C HIS A 409 6.07 -14.06 5.60
N GLY A 410 4.80 -14.25 5.23
CA GLY A 410 3.91 -13.13 4.85
C GLY A 410 4.05 -12.76 3.37
N ASP A 411 3.24 -13.45 2.57
CA ASP A 411 3.37 -13.67 1.13
C ASP A 411 3.79 -12.47 0.27
N GLY A 412 3.10 -11.33 0.36
CA GLY A 412 3.33 -10.18 -0.51
C GLY A 412 4.52 -9.31 -0.10
N ASP A 413 4.69 -9.05 1.19
CA ASP A 413 5.75 -8.16 1.69
C ASP A 413 7.13 -8.79 1.49
N MET A 414 7.29 -10.07 1.84
CA MET A 414 8.56 -10.76 1.57
C MET A 414 8.74 -11.03 0.08
N GLY A 415 7.65 -11.25 -0.66
CA GLY A 415 7.69 -11.44 -2.11
C GLY A 415 8.30 -10.25 -2.84
N VAL A 416 7.88 -9.01 -2.52
CA VAL A 416 8.46 -7.82 -3.15
C VAL A 416 9.92 -7.58 -2.75
N VAL A 417 10.28 -7.77 -1.47
CA VAL A 417 11.68 -7.61 -1.02
C VAL A 417 12.59 -8.63 -1.67
N ARG A 418 12.14 -9.89 -1.76
CA ARG A 418 12.84 -10.98 -2.45
C ARG A 418 13.07 -10.69 -3.92
N ALA A 419 12.04 -10.28 -4.66
CA ALA A 419 12.15 -9.91 -6.07
C ALA A 419 13.16 -8.76 -6.25
N PHE A 420 13.04 -7.71 -5.43
CA PHE A 420 13.97 -6.59 -5.43
C PHE A 420 15.42 -7.02 -5.15
N VAL A 421 15.65 -7.80 -4.08
CA VAL A 421 17.00 -8.28 -3.69
C VAL A 421 17.60 -9.16 -4.78
N ARG A 422 16.81 -10.03 -5.41
CA ARG A 422 17.28 -10.87 -6.53
C ARG A 422 17.71 -10.03 -7.73
N ASP A 423 16.87 -9.10 -8.16
CA ASP A 423 17.20 -8.24 -9.30
C ASP A 423 18.42 -7.37 -9.02
N VAL A 424 18.55 -6.82 -7.81
CA VAL A 424 19.77 -6.10 -7.40
C VAL A 424 20.99 -7.02 -7.42
N SER A 425 20.89 -8.23 -6.85
CA SER A 425 22.00 -9.20 -6.83
C SER A 425 22.44 -9.58 -8.26
N HIS A 426 21.49 -9.79 -9.17
CA HIS A 426 21.78 -10.02 -10.60
C HIS A 426 22.49 -8.81 -11.23
N ARG A 427 22.03 -7.58 -10.98
CA ARG A 427 22.71 -6.36 -11.48
C ARG A 427 24.15 -6.27 -10.97
N LEU A 428 24.39 -6.53 -9.70
CA LEU A 428 25.74 -6.55 -9.11
C LEU A 428 26.63 -7.62 -9.76
N ALA A 429 26.05 -8.75 -10.15
CA ALA A 429 26.72 -9.81 -10.90
C ALA A 429 26.85 -9.53 -12.42
N LYS A 430 26.43 -8.34 -12.90
CA LYS A 430 26.36 -7.96 -14.32
C LYS A 430 25.49 -8.91 -15.15
N GLN A 431 24.42 -9.41 -14.55
CA GLN A 431 23.41 -10.25 -15.17
C GLN A 431 22.08 -9.49 -15.28
N THR A 432 21.21 -9.96 -16.16
CA THR A 432 19.84 -9.45 -16.30
C THR A 432 18.91 -10.27 -15.40
N GLY A 433 18.13 -9.59 -14.55
CA GLY A 433 17.00 -10.14 -13.81
C GLY A 433 15.73 -9.38 -14.15
N ASP A 434 14.59 -10.04 -14.00
CA ASP A 434 13.24 -9.46 -14.15
C ASP A 434 12.27 -10.10 -13.14
N GLU A 435 12.74 -10.33 -11.91
CA GLU A 435 11.94 -10.93 -10.84
C GLU A 435 10.83 -9.98 -10.36
N LEU A 436 11.02 -8.67 -10.50
CA LEU A 436 9.97 -7.69 -10.23
C LEU A 436 8.78 -7.85 -11.18
N GLY A 437 9.02 -8.19 -12.45
CA GLY A 437 7.98 -8.48 -13.44
C GLY A 437 7.15 -7.27 -13.89
N TYR A 438 7.68 -6.05 -13.71
CA TYR A 438 7.06 -4.81 -14.20
C TYR A 438 8.09 -3.72 -14.46
N SER A 439 7.72 -2.77 -15.33
CA SER A 439 8.49 -1.55 -15.57
C SER A 439 8.03 -0.39 -14.69
N VAL A 440 8.87 0.62 -14.51
CA VAL A 440 8.49 1.88 -13.83
C VAL A 440 7.32 2.57 -14.53
N SER A 441 7.23 2.47 -15.87
CA SER A 441 6.11 3.00 -16.65
C SER A 441 4.78 2.34 -16.30
N GLU A 442 4.77 1.03 -16.03
CA GLU A 442 3.57 0.32 -15.62
C GLU A 442 3.09 0.79 -14.23
N VAL A 443 4.01 0.94 -13.29
CA VAL A 443 3.70 1.44 -11.94
C VAL A 443 3.23 2.89 -11.97
N LEU A 444 3.84 3.73 -12.81
CA LEU A 444 3.38 5.11 -13.02
C LEU A 444 1.93 5.12 -13.52
N LYS A 445 1.61 4.32 -14.55
CA LYS A 445 0.26 4.25 -15.11
C LYS A 445 -0.77 3.81 -14.08
N SER A 446 -0.45 2.81 -13.25
CA SER A 446 -1.39 2.36 -12.22
C SER A 446 -1.61 3.41 -11.12
N HIS A 447 -0.61 4.22 -10.78
CA HIS A 447 -0.80 5.35 -9.85
C HIS A 447 -1.59 6.50 -10.48
N LEU A 448 -1.30 6.86 -11.74
CA LEU A 448 -2.08 7.85 -12.47
C LEU A 448 -3.55 7.43 -12.60
N ALA A 449 -3.83 6.13 -12.70
CA ALA A 449 -5.20 5.61 -12.72
C ALA A 449 -5.97 5.93 -11.42
N VAL A 450 -5.28 5.92 -10.28
CA VAL A 450 -5.86 6.29 -8.99
C VAL A 450 -6.21 7.77 -8.94
N PHE A 451 -5.32 8.64 -9.43
CA PHE A 451 -5.61 10.08 -9.55
C PHE A 451 -6.75 10.37 -10.54
N CYS A 452 -6.79 9.64 -11.67
CA CYS A 452 -7.88 9.74 -12.64
C CYS A 452 -9.24 9.35 -12.02
N ALA A 453 -9.27 8.28 -11.22
CA ALA A 453 -10.46 7.88 -10.46
C ALA A 453 -10.89 8.97 -9.47
N GLU A 454 -9.93 9.59 -8.78
CA GLU A 454 -10.21 10.68 -7.86
C GLU A 454 -10.72 11.95 -8.55
N GLN A 455 -10.18 12.30 -9.71
CA GLN A 455 -10.72 13.40 -10.52
C GLN A 455 -12.16 13.12 -10.95
N ALA A 456 -12.49 11.87 -11.32
CA ALA A 456 -13.86 11.48 -11.64
C ALA A 456 -14.79 11.68 -10.43
N ARG A 457 -14.36 11.32 -9.23
CA ARG A 457 -15.11 11.55 -7.98
C ARG A 457 -15.37 13.03 -7.72
N ARG A 458 -14.33 13.86 -7.82
CA ARG A 458 -14.41 15.30 -7.49
C ARG A 458 -15.25 16.09 -8.48
N THR A 459 -15.15 15.74 -9.77
CA THR A 459 -15.88 16.43 -10.83
C THR A 459 -17.29 15.89 -11.02
N GLY A 460 -17.59 14.67 -10.54
CA GLY A 460 -18.86 14.01 -10.78
C GLY A 460 -19.05 13.60 -12.26
N THR A 461 -17.94 13.39 -12.99
CA THR A 461 -17.97 13.09 -14.43
C THR A 461 -17.22 11.80 -14.75
N VAL A 462 -17.39 11.31 -15.99
CA VAL A 462 -16.53 10.26 -16.53
C VAL A 462 -15.23 10.90 -17.04
N VAL A 463 -14.09 10.44 -16.54
CA VAL A 463 -12.77 10.96 -16.92
C VAL A 463 -12.08 9.96 -17.85
N LEU A 464 -11.53 10.45 -18.95
CA LEU A 464 -10.72 9.66 -19.88
C LEU A 464 -9.27 9.67 -19.41
N PHE A 465 -8.65 8.48 -19.33
CA PHE A 465 -7.30 8.33 -18.77
C PHE A 465 -6.23 9.08 -19.60
N GLU A 466 -6.29 8.96 -20.92
CA GLU A 466 -5.35 9.62 -21.83
C GLU A 466 -5.42 11.15 -21.73
N GLU A 467 -6.64 11.70 -21.63
CA GLU A 467 -6.84 13.13 -21.47
C GLU A 467 -6.33 13.62 -20.11
N PHE A 468 -6.59 12.87 -19.04
CA PHE A 468 -6.05 13.15 -17.72
C PHE A 468 -4.51 13.19 -17.73
N GLU A 469 -3.86 12.14 -18.24
CA GLU A 469 -2.40 12.06 -18.31
C GLU A 469 -1.80 13.21 -19.13
N ARG A 470 -2.42 13.51 -20.28
CA ARG A 470 -2.02 14.63 -21.14
C ARG A 470 -2.10 15.97 -20.40
N GLN A 471 -3.17 16.22 -19.65
CA GLN A 471 -3.34 17.44 -18.87
C GLN A 471 -2.28 17.59 -17.77
N VAL A 472 -1.99 16.52 -17.01
CA VAL A 472 -0.93 16.54 -15.99
C VAL A 472 0.41 16.91 -16.62
N ARG A 473 0.81 16.23 -17.70
CA ARG A 473 2.09 16.48 -18.38
C ARG A 473 2.18 17.90 -18.93
N GLN A 474 1.09 18.43 -19.49
CA GLN A 474 1.02 19.81 -19.95
C GLN A 474 1.13 20.82 -18.79
N GLY A 475 0.46 20.55 -17.67
CA GLY A 475 0.55 21.36 -16.45
C GLY A 475 1.99 21.48 -15.94
N MET A 476 2.73 20.37 -15.95
CA MET A 476 4.17 20.37 -15.62
C MET A 476 4.97 21.27 -16.56
N THR A 477 4.68 21.22 -17.87
CA THR A 477 5.39 22.01 -18.89
C THR A 477 5.15 23.51 -18.72
N VAL A 478 3.92 23.92 -18.36
CA VAL A 478 3.55 25.32 -18.11
C VAL A 478 4.14 25.83 -16.78
N SER A 479 4.21 24.98 -15.75
CA SER A 479 4.86 25.32 -14.47
C SER A 479 6.39 25.37 -14.54
N GLY A 480 6.97 24.72 -15.56
CA GLY A 480 8.39 24.63 -15.82
C GLY A 480 8.89 25.54 -16.94
N VAL A 481 8.21 26.66 -17.25
CA VAL A 481 8.77 27.64 -18.20
C VAL A 481 10.08 28.19 -17.66
N ASP A 482 11.14 27.82 -18.39
CA ASP A 482 12.52 28.20 -18.21
C ASP A 482 12.72 29.70 -17.91
N CYS A 483 13.57 29.99 -16.94
CA CYS A 483 14.24 31.29 -16.78
C CYS A 483 15.29 31.53 -17.89
N GLU A 484 15.00 31.13 -19.13
CA GLU A 484 15.80 31.46 -20.31
C GLU A 484 14.92 32.19 -21.33
N ASN A 485 14.80 33.50 -21.14
CA ASN A 485 14.52 34.42 -22.25
C ASN A 485 15.09 35.80 -21.90
N GLN A 486 16.41 35.93 -22.04
CA GLN A 486 16.98 37.21 -22.47
C GLN A 486 16.73 37.37 -23.97
N ALA A 487 15.87 38.34 -24.28
CA ALA A 487 15.87 39.21 -25.46
C ALA A 487 16.02 38.60 -26.89
N GLY A 488 14.96 38.75 -27.70
CA GLY A 488 15.00 38.72 -29.17
C GLY A 488 13.64 39.12 -29.76
N PRO A 489 13.56 39.89 -30.87
CA PRO A 489 12.50 40.89 -31.06
C PRO A 489 11.17 40.33 -31.57
N LYS A 490 10.09 40.93 -31.06
CA LYS A 490 8.73 40.79 -31.57
C LYS A 490 8.66 41.30 -33.01
N VAL A 491 8.27 40.42 -33.94
CA VAL A 491 7.80 40.81 -35.27
C VAL A 491 6.32 41.13 -35.16
N THR A 492 5.99 42.42 -35.29
CA THR A 492 4.62 42.90 -35.46
C THR A 492 4.20 42.65 -36.91
N ILE A 493 3.14 41.88 -37.13
CA ILE A 493 2.47 41.81 -38.42
C ILE A 493 1.31 42.80 -38.37
N GLU A 494 1.46 43.91 -39.10
CA GLU A 494 0.34 44.81 -39.41
C GLU A 494 -0.57 44.13 -40.44
N ILE A 495 -1.86 44.06 -40.14
CA ILE A 495 -2.89 43.73 -41.13
C ILE A 495 -3.46 45.06 -41.60
N GLY A 496 -3.09 45.46 -42.81
CA GLY A 496 -3.64 46.62 -43.50
C GLY A 496 -4.94 46.29 -44.23
N ASN A 497 -5.95 47.12 -43.95
CA ASN A 497 -7.24 47.39 -44.62
C ASN A 497 -7.81 46.41 -45.66
#